data_AF-A0AAV2QNU8-F1
#
_entry.id   AF-A0AAV2QNU8-F1
#
_cell.length_a   1.000
_cell.length_b   1.000
_cell.length_c   1.000
_cell.angle_alpha   90.00
_cell.angle_beta   90.00
_cell.angle_gamma   90.00
#
_symmetry.space_group_name_H-M   'P 1'
#
loop_
_entity.id
_entity.type
_entity.pdbx_description
1 polymer ?
#
loop_
_entity_poly.entity_id
_entity_poly.type
_entity_poly.pdbx_seq_one_letter_code
_entity_poly.pdbx_strand_id
1 'polypeptide(L)'
;PAQFIKTGSSHLSLIVLDENNIVSVEPGAFDIVDGLDIYMRYNSLSTLDEATWRPYLEAGGTLYAGGNPLVCGCDIAWLFAEDQLLEQVDDFTSCNGGEYLHNLDPSIFDNC
;
A
#
# COMPACT_ATOMS: atom_id res chain seq x y z
N PRO A 1 -6.94 20.91 1.00
CA PRO A 1 -5.46 20.85 1.02
C PRO A 1 -4.98 19.45 1.39
N ALA A 2 -4.02 18.90 0.65
CA ALA A 2 -3.35 17.66 1.05
C ALA A 2 -2.74 17.86 2.44
N GLN A 3 -3.01 16.92 3.36
CA GLN A 3 -2.46 16.93 4.70
C GLN A 3 -1.39 15.85 4.78
N PHE A 4 -0.19 16.25 5.17
CA PHE A 4 0.94 15.34 5.36
C PHE A 4 0.99 14.94 6.83
N ILE A 5 1.05 13.64 7.10
CA ILE A 5 1.36 13.10 8.42
C ILE A 5 2.88 13.04 8.54
N LYS A 6 3.48 14.19 8.86
CA LYS A 6 4.91 14.31 9.19
C LYS A 6 5.07 14.46 10.69
N THR A 7 5.77 13.51 11.29
CA THR A 7 6.07 13.46 12.72
C THR A 7 7.46 14.03 13.01
N GLY A 8 8.39 13.97 12.05
CA GLY A 8 9.80 14.30 12.26
C GLY A 8 10.50 13.35 13.24
N SER A 9 9.89 12.20 13.54
CA SER A 9 10.40 11.19 14.45
C SER A 9 11.14 10.10 13.68
N SER A 10 12.37 9.81 14.08
CA SER A 10 13.12 8.64 13.60
C SER A 10 12.74 7.33 14.29
N HIS A 11 11.72 7.35 15.17
CA HIS A 11 11.29 6.21 15.98
C HIS A 11 9.81 5.87 15.81
N LEU A 12 9.15 6.47 14.82
CA LEU A 12 7.77 6.11 14.52
C LEU A 12 7.76 4.70 13.94
N SER A 13 7.04 3.79 14.58
CA SER A 13 6.95 2.40 14.14
C SER A 13 5.54 1.99 13.67
N LEU A 14 4.52 2.81 13.94
CA LEU A 14 3.14 2.45 13.65
C LEU A 14 2.26 3.69 13.39
N ILE A 15 1.49 3.64 12.30
CA ILE A 15 0.37 4.54 12.01
C ILE A 15 -0.89 3.70 11.83
N VAL A 16 -1.97 4.07 12.53
CA VAL A 16 -3.28 3.39 12.42
C VAL A 16 -4.32 4.35 11.86
N LEU A 17 -4.86 4.00 10.69
CA LEU A 17 -5.88 4.72 9.92
C LEU A 17 -7.02 3.79 9.47
N ASP A 18 -7.13 2.61 10.08
CA ASP A 18 -8.21 1.65 9.82
C ASP A 18 -9.59 2.30 9.96
N GLU A 19 -10.57 1.81 9.19
CA GLU A 19 -12.00 2.18 9.28
C GLU A 19 -12.26 3.69 9.08
N ASN A 20 -11.64 4.28 8.05
CA ASN A 20 -11.90 5.65 7.61
C ASN A 20 -12.49 5.67 6.19
N ASN A 21 -12.66 6.86 5.62
CA ASN A 21 -13.12 7.06 4.23
C ASN A 21 -11.99 7.56 3.32
N ILE A 22 -10.77 7.09 3.54
CA ILE A 22 -9.61 7.56 2.75
C ILE A 22 -9.71 6.94 1.36
N VAL A 23 -9.71 7.78 0.33
CA VAL A 23 -9.85 7.38 -1.08
C VAL A 23 -8.53 7.39 -1.85
N SER A 24 -7.56 8.16 -1.38
CA SER A 24 -6.24 8.28 -1.98
C SER A 24 -5.20 8.72 -0.95
N VAL A 25 -3.94 8.42 -1.23
CA VAL A 25 -2.78 8.86 -0.46
C VAL A 25 -1.80 9.49 -1.44
N GLU A 26 -1.46 10.74 -1.19
CA GLU A 26 -0.54 11.50 -2.04
C GLU A 26 0.93 11.11 -1.77
N PRO A 27 1.82 11.23 -2.77
CA PRO A 27 3.24 11.03 -2.56
C PRO A 27 3.80 11.90 -1.43
N GLY A 28 4.57 11.28 -0.54
CA GLY A 28 5.16 11.95 0.62
C GLY A 28 4.17 12.27 1.76
N ALA A 29 2.95 11.69 1.73
CA ALA A 29 1.96 11.79 2.81
C ALA A 29 2.51 11.37 4.18
N PHE A 30 3.46 10.44 4.22
CA PHE A 30 4.08 9.92 5.42
C PHE A 30 5.59 10.23 5.45
N ASP A 31 6.17 10.26 6.65
CA ASP A 31 7.63 10.17 6.79
C ASP A 31 8.10 8.77 6.37
N ILE A 32 9.23 8.70 5.67
CA ILE A 32 9.87 7.42 5.35
C ILE A 32 10.78 7.06 6.53
N VAL A 33 10.33 6.10 7.33
CA VAL A 33 11.01 5.60 8.53
C VAL A 33 11.19 4.09 8.38
N ASP A 34 12.39 3.61 8.69
CA ASP A 34 12.76 2.19 8.59
C ASP A 34 11.81 1.32 9.43
N GLY A 35 11.18 0.33 8.80
CA GLY A 35 10.26 -0.61 9.48
C GLY A 35 8.98 0.02 10.03
N LEU A 36 8.52 1.15 9.48
CA LEU A 36 7.22 1.73 9.84
C LEU A 36 6.08 0.84 9.35
N ASP A 37 5.12 0.50 10.21
CA ASP A 37 3.89 -0.17 9.81
C ASP A 37 2.74 0.83 9.62
N ILE A 38 1.94 0.64 8.57
CA ILE A 38 0.80 1.49 8.22
C ILE A 38 -0.45 0.63 8.07
N TYR A 39 -1.42 0.89 8.95
CA TYR A 39 -2.70 0.19 9.00
C TYR A 39 -3.76 1.07 8.31
N MET A 40 -4.27 0.61 7.17
CA MET A 40 -5.27 1.32 6.34
C MET A 40 -6.43 0.41 5.93
N ARG A 41 -6.76 -0.58 6.74
CA ARG A 41 -7.85 -1.51 6.49
C ARG A 41 -9.20 -0.80 6.42
N TYR A 42 -10.12 -1.37 5.66
CA TYR A 42 -11.51 -0.89 5.56
C TYR A 42 -11.62 0.61 5.22
N ASN A 43 -10.80 1.05 4.26
CA ASN A 43 -10.89 2.37 3.64
C ASN A 43 -11.47 2.25 2.23
N SER A 44 -11.30 3.28 1.38
CA SER A 44 -11.83 3.34 0.03
C SER A 44 -10.73 3.51 -1.03
N LEU A 45 -9.53 3.01 -0.76
CA LEU A 45 -8.43 3.01 -1.73
C LEU A 45 -8.79 2.13 -2.92
N SER A 46 -8.69 2.67 -4.13
CA SER A 46 -8.92 1.93 -5.37
C SER A 46 -7.63 1.44 -6.03
N THR A 47 -6.47 1.93 -5.60
CA THR A 47 -5.15 1.53 -6.11
C THR A 47 -4.07 1.78 -5.06
N LEU A 48 -2.88 1.23 -5.29
CA LEU A 48 -1.66 1.51 -4.55
C LEU A 48 -0.69 2.20 -5.52
N ASP A 49 -0.68 3.53 -5.51
CA ASP A 49 0.19 4.34 -6.39
C ASP A 49 1.68 4.12 -6.08
N GLU A 50 2.48 3.85 -7.13
CA GLU A 50 3.91 3.56 -7.01
C GLU A 50 4.69 4.70 -6.35
N ALA A 51 4.41 5.96 -6.73
CA ALA A 51 5.14 7.11 -6.20
C ALA A 51 4.84 7.37 -4.72
N THR A 52 3.69 6.89 -4.24
CA THR A 52 3.33 6.93 -2.82
C THR A 52 3.97 5.77 -2.04
N TRP A 53 3.86 4.54 -2.53
CA TRP A 53 4.11 3.36 -1.71
C TRP A 53 5.49 2.73 -1.92
N ARG A 54 6.08 2.78 -3.11
CA ARG A 54 7.40 2.17 -3.36
C ARG A 54 8.47 2.66 -2.38
N PRO A 55 8.65 3.97 -2.12
CA PRO A 55 9.69 4.43 -1.20
C PRO A 55 9.48 3.96 0.26
N TYR A 56 8.22 3.74 0.64
CA TYR A 56 7.85 3.27 1.97
C TYR A 56 8.14 1.77 2.13
N LEU A 57 7.76 0.98 1.13
CA LEU A 57 8.03 -0.46 1.06
C LEU A 57 9.55 -0.73 1.00
N GLU A 58 10.28 -0.04 0.13
CA GLU A 58 11.75 -0.14 0.05
C GLU A 58 12.48 0.21 1.37
N ALA A 59 11.85 1.01 2.24
CA ALA A 59 12.35 1.32 3.58
C ALA A 59 11.96 0.26 4.64
N GLY A 60 11.47 -0.91 4.24
CA GLY A 60 11.14 -2.00 5.15
C GLY A 60 9.78 -1.89 5.82
N GLY A 61 8.91 -0.95 5.42
CA GLY A 61 7.61 -0.77 6.03
C GLY A 61 6.58 -1.82 5.58
N THR A 62 5.58 -2.11 6.43
CA THR A 62 4.51 -3.07 6.13
C THR A 62 3.18 -2.38 5.91
N LEU A 63 2.51 -2.58 4.77
CA LEU A 63 1.20 -2.00 4.48
C LEU A 63 0.08 -3.00 4.75
N TYR A 64 -0.84 -2.64 5.63
CA TYR A 64 -2.05 -3.41 5.90
C TYR A 64 -3.28 -2.77 5.25
N ALA A 65 -3.64 -3.21 4.04
CA ALA A 65 -4.66 -2.57 3.20
C ALA A 65 -5.91 -3.44 2.92
N GLY A 66 -6.12 -4.52 3.68
CA GLY A 66 -7.31 -5.37 3.55
C GLY A 66 -8.65 -4.61 3.67
N GLY A 67 -9.65 -5.02 2.88
CA GLY A 67 -10.98 -4.39 2.87
C GLY A 67 -11.07 -3.06 2.11
N ASN A 68 -10.06 -2.72 1.30
CA ASN A 68 -10.13 -1.63 0.32
C ASN A 68 -10.59 -2.18 -1.06
N PRO A 69 -11.36 -1.41 -1.86
CA PRO A 69 -11.84 -1.84 -3.18
C PRO A 69 -10.77 -1.70 -4.28
N LEU A 70 -9.60 -2.34 -4.10
CA LEU A 70 -8.46 -2.22 -5.01
C LEU A 70 -8.77 -2.77 -6.41
N VAL A 71 -8.46 -2.00 -7.44
CA VAL A 71 -8.51 -2.43 -8.83
C VAL A 71 -7.16 -3.01 -9.21
N CYS A 72 -7.09 -4.33 -9.31
CA CYS A 72 -5.85 -5.04 -9.62
C CYS A 72 -5.58 -5.09 -11.13
N GLY A 73 -5.12 -3.96 -11.67
CA GLY A 73 -4.65 -3.82 -13.06
C GLY A 73 -3.23 -3.24 -13.12
N CYS A 74 -2.88 -2.61 -14.25
CA CYS A 74 -1.53 -2.08 -14.45
C CYS A 74 -1.06 -1.08 -13.38
N ASP A 75 -1.98 -0.36 -12.74
CA ASP A 75 -1.65 0.62 -11.70
C ASP A 75 -1.03 0.00 -10.43
N ILE A 76 -1.13 -1.32 -10.25
CA ILE A 76 -0.48 -2.05 -9.15
C ILE A 76 0.60 -3.04 -9.64
N ALA A 77 0.86 -3.11 -10.94
CA ALA A 77 1.81 -4.07 -11.52
C ALA A 77 3.23 -3.91 -10.95
N TRP A 78 3.60 -2.70 -10.55
CA TRP A 78 4.89 -2.38 -9.95
C TRP A 78 5.19 -3.18 -8.67
N LEU A 79 4.15 -3.60 -7.91
CA LEU A 79 4.31 -4.45 -6.72
C LEU A 79 4.84 -5.85 -7.06
N PHE A 80 4.64 -6.30 -8.30
CA PHE A 80 5.02 -7.62 -8.78
C PHE A 80 6.35 -7.60 -9.57
N ALA A 81 6.95 -6.42 -9.75
CA ALA A 81 8.26 -6.30 -10.39
C ALA A 81 9.39 -6.87 -9.52
N GLU A 82 9.19 -6.90 -8.19
CA GLU A 82 10.15 -7.35 -7.20
C GLU A 82 9.43 -8.11 -6.07
N ASP A 83 9.78 -9.37 -5.84
CA ASP A 83 9.11 -10.23 -4.85
C ASP A 83 9.06 -9.61 -3.43
N GLN A 84 10.09 -8.84 -3.05
CA GLN A 84 10.20 -8.22 -1.73
C GLN A 84 9.13 -7.15 -1.46
N LEU A 85 8.62 -6.48 -2.50
CA LEU A 85 7.63 -5.40 -2.33
C LEU A 85 6.26 -5.98 -1.98
N LEU A 86 5.88 -7.08 -2.62
CA LEU A 86 4.62 -7.76 -2.34
C LEU A 86 4.61 -8.39 -0.94
N GLU A 87 5.74 -8.94 -0.49
CA GLU A 87 5.91 -9.50 0.87
C GLU A 87 5.63 -8.48 1.99
N GLN A 88 5.74 -7.19 1.69
CA GLN A 88 5.49 -6.10 2.63
C GLN A 88 4.04 -5.62 2.63
N VAL A 89 3.18 -6.17 1.77
CA VAL A 89 1.75 -5.91 1.78
C VAL A 89 1.05 -7.08 2.46
N ASP A 90 0.19 -6.79 3.46
CA ASP A 90 -0.50 -7.81 4.26
C ASP A 90 -1.25 -8.84 3.40
N ASP A 91 -1.15 -10.12 3.79
CA ASP A 91 -1.74 -11.28 3.09
C ASP A 91 -3.25 -11.14 2.84
N PHE A 92 -3.95 -10.38 3.69
CA PHE A 92 -5.39 -10.14 3.59
C PHE A 92 -5.77 -8.98 2.65
N THR A 93 -4.79 -8.37 1.99
CA THR A 93 -5.03 -7.33 0.98
C THR A 93 -5.55 -7.99 -0.30
N SER A 94 -6.74 -7.58 -0.75
CA SER A 94 -7.44 -8.19 -1.88
C SER A 94 -7.94 -7.16 -2.88
N CYS A 95 -8.15 -7.63 -4.11
CA CYS A 95 -8.81 -6.89 -5.17
C CYS A 95 -10.30 -6.72 -4.87
N ASN A 96 -10.97 -5.79 -5.55
CA ASN A 96 -12.42 -5.56 -5.48
C ASN A 96 -13.25 -6.82 -5.84
N GLY A 97 -12.65 -7.82 -6.48
CA GLY A 97 -13.25 -9.14 -6.76
C GLY A 97 -13.05 -10.19 -5.67
N GLY A 98 -12.29 -9.88 -4.61
CA GLY A 98 -12.01 -10.78 -3.48
C GLY A 98 -10.72 -11.62 -3.60
N GLU A 99 -10.08 -11.64 -4.76
CA GLU A 99 -8.78 -12.31 -4.94
C GLU A 99 -7.69 -11.60 -4.14
N TYR A 100 -6.91 -12.34 -3.35
CA TYR A 100 -5.80 -11.77 -2.58
C TYR A 100 -4.64 -11.39 -3.51
N LEU A 101 -3.94 -10.29 -3.23
CA LEU A 101 -2.81 -9.85 -4.06
C LEU A 101 -1.74 -10.94 -4.19
N HIS A 102 -1.44 -11.64 -3.10
CA HIS A 102 -0.49 -12.75 -3.04
C HIS A 102 -0.89 -13.98 -3.87
N ASN A 103 -2.15 -14.06 -4.30
CA ASN A 103 -2.65 -15.16 -5.14
C ASN A 103 -2.76 -14.76 -6.62
N LEU A 104 -2.51 -13.50 -6.99
CA LEU A 104 -2.59 -13.07 -8.37
C LEU A 104 -1.52 -13.75 -9.21
N ASP A 105 -1.90 -14.19 -10.41
CA ASP A 105 -0.96 -14.64 -11.42
C ASP A 105 -0.27 -13.41 -12.04
N PRO A 106 1.06 -13.23 -11.90
CA PRO A 106 1.75 -12.05 -12.41
C PRO A 106 1.61 -11.85 -13.93
N SER A 107 1.27 -12.89 -14.69
CA SER A 107 1.05 -12.78 -16.15
C SER A 107 -0.12 -11.86 -16.53
N ILE A 108 -1.02 -11.53 -15.59
CA ILE A 108 -2.06 -10.51 -15.82
C ILE A 108 -1.47 -9.12 -16.09
N PHE A 109 -0.19 -8.90 -15.77
CA PHE A 109 0.53 -7.65 -15.95
C PHE A 109 1.46 -7.63 -17.17
N ASP A 110 1.54 -8.69 -17.97
CA ASP A 110 2.48 -8.80 -19.12
C ASP A 110 2.30 -7.72 -20.21
N ASN A 111 1.16 -7.03 -20.22
CA ASN A 111 0.83 -5.96 -21.20
C ASN A 111 0.74 -4.57 -20.55
N CYS A 112 1.31 -4.44 -19.36
CA CYS A 112 1.72 -3.18 -18.78
C CYS A 112 3.18 -2.91 -19.24
#